data_AF-A0A2T6DE29-F1
#
_entry.id   AF-A0A2T6DE29-F1
#
_cell.length_a   1.000
_cell.length_b   1.000
_cell.length_c   1.000
_cell.angle_alpha   90.00
_cell.angle_beta   90.00
_cell.angle_gamma   90.00
#
_symmetry.space_group_name_H-M   'P 1'
#
loop_
_entity.id
_entity.type
_entity.pdbx_description
1 polymer ?
#
loop_
_entity_poly.entity_id
_entity_poly.type
_entity_poly.pdbx_seq_one_letter_code
_entity_poly.pdbx_strand_id
1 'polypeptide(L)'
;MSRRTDHAGFSLVEVVLAFGICAFCLAVLVGLLSTGLRISQDAVSQTEASGIARMIAADLLVTRDDQGIALTRSPRFRIVVADGSAKVSAPALYFTEGGVWQEEGKTAASKFQAVVTFGVSPAGGEGIPVHLLVSWPAGVTPPLGVFEAVTQLEP
;
A
#
# COMPACT_ATOMS: atom_id res chain seq x y z
N MET A 1 40.23 37.24 -50.30
CA MET A 1 40.23 36.35 -49.12
C MET A 1 38.89 35.61 -49.10
N SER A 2 38.81 34.44 -49.74
CA SER A 2 37.56 33.66 -49.83
C SER A 2 37.63 32.51 -48.84
N ARG A 3 36.80 32.54 -47.79
CA ARG A 3 36.62 31.42 -46.87
C ARG A 3 35.79 30.36 -47.59
N ARG A 4 36.40 29.23 -47.95
CA ARG A 4 35.65 28.01 -48.28
C ARG A 4 34.94 27.57 -47.00
N THR A 5 33.62 27.58 -47.03
CA THR A 5 32.80 26.87 -46.06
C THR A 5 32.75 25.41 -46.51
N ASP A 6 33.68 24.60 -46.04
CA ASP A 6 33.64 23.15 -46.25
C ASP A 6 32.34 22.62 -45.65
N HIS A 7 31.43 22.18 -46.52
CA HIS A 7 30.24 21.45 -46.12
C HIS A 7 30.69 20.04 -45.72
N ALA A 8 31.08 19.90 -44.45
CA ALA A 8 31.39 18.61 -43.85
C ALA A 8 30.09 17.82 -43.69
N GLY A 9 29.84 16.90 -44.62
CA GLY A 9 28.79 15.89 -44.49
C GLY A 9 29.22 14.76 -43.56
N PHE A 10 28.27 14.17 -42.84
CA PHE A 10 28.52 13.00 -42.02
C PHE A 10 28.90 11.78 -42.88
N SER A 11 29.87 11.00 -42.42
CA SER A 11 30.20 9.72 -43.07
C SER A 11 29.05 8.73 -42.89
N LEU A 12 28.83 7.86 -43.88
CA LEU A 12 27.83 6.78 -43.79
C LEU A 12 28.03 5.92 -42.53
N VAL A 13 29.29 5.64 -42.17
CA VAL A 13 29.64 4.86 -40.96
C VAL A 13 29.16 5.58 -39.70
N GLU A 14 29.30 6.91 -39.66
CA GLU A 14 28.90 7.73 -38.51
C GLU A 14 27.38 7.75 -38.35
N VAL A 15 26.64 7.88 -39.46
CA VAL A 15 25.17 7.83 -39.45
C VAL A 15 24.66 6.46 -39.02
N VAL A 16 25.25 5.36 -39.52
CA VAL A 16 24.85 4.00 -39.14
C VAL A 16 25.16 3.72 -37.67
N LEU A 17 26.31 4.17 -37.18
CA LEU A 17 26.69 4.03 -35.77
C LEU A 17 25.75 4.83 -34.87
N ALA A 18 25.44 6.08 -35.24
CA ALA A 18 24.47 6.90 -34.52
C ALA A 18 23.07 6.26 -34.50
N PHE A 19 22.62 5.72 -35.64
CA PHE A 19 21.33 5.03 -35.71
C PHE A 19 21.30 3.76 -34.85
N GLY A 20 22.38 2.98 -34.81
CA GLY A 20 22.49 1.81 -33.95
C GLY A 20 22.41 2.16 -32.46
N ILE A 21 23.10 3.23 -32.03
CA ILE A 21 23.02 3.72 -30.66
C ILE A 21 21.61 4.22 -30.35
N CYS A 22 21.01 5.02 -31.24
CA CYS A 22 19.65 5.53 -31.06
C CYS A 22 18.63 4.39 -30.93
N ALA A 23 18.70 3.37 -31.79
CA ALA A 23 17.82 2.21 -31.73
C ALA A 23 17.97 1.43 -30.42
N PHE A 24 19.21 1.25 -29.96
CA PHE A 24 19.49 0.61 -28.67
C PHE A 24 18.91 1.42 -27.50
N CYS A 25 19.14 2.74 -27.46
CA CYS A 25 18.59 3.62 -26.43
C CYS A 25 17.05 3.60 -26.41
N LEU A 26 16.39 3.64 -27.57
CA LEU A 26 14.93 3.56 -27.66
C LEU A 26 14.39 2.23 -27.11
N ALA A 27 15.08 1.11 -27.38
CA ALA A 27 14.70 -0.18 -26.83
C ALA A 27 14.76 -0.19 -25.29
N VAL A 28 15.81 0.39 -24.71
CA VAL A 28 15.95 0.53 -23.25
C VAL A 28 14.83 1.40 -22.67
N LEU A 29 14.52 2.54 -23.29
CA LEU A 29 13.47 3.46 -22.83
C LEU A 29 12.08 2.81 -22.79
N VAL A 30 11.75 1.97 -23.78
CA VAL A 30 10.47 1.24 -23.81
C VAL A 30 10.38 0.25 -22.64
N GLY A 31 11.46 -0.45 -22.32
CA GLY A 31 11.51 -1.34 -21.14
C GLY A 31 11.36 -0.57 -19.82
N LEU A 32 12.00 0.59 -19.73
CA LEU A 32 11.91 1.47 -18.57
C LEU A 32 10.51 2.06 -18.38
N LEU A 33 9.81 2.36 -19.47
CA LEU A 33 8.44 2.87 -19.44
C LEU A 33 7.47 1.88 -18.79
N SER A 34 7.51 0.60 -19.19
CA SER A 34 6.71 -0.45 -18.58
C SER A 34 7.00 -0.58 -17.07
N THR A 35 8.27 -0.47 -16.69
CA THR A 35 8.70 -0.52 -15.29
C THR A 35 8.17 0.69 -14.50
N GLY A 36 8.26 1.90 -15.06
CA GLY A 36 7.74 3.12 -14.44
C GLY A 36 6.23 3.08 -14.20
N LEU A 37 5.45 2.51 -15.13
CA LEU A 37 4.01 2.34 -14.96
C LEU A 37 3.67 1.40 -13.79
N ARG A 38 4.41 0.29 -13.65
CA ARG A 38 4.21 -0.65 -12.53
C ARG A 38 4.54 -0.01 -11.19
N ILE A 39 5.67 0.68 -11.09
CA ILE A 39 6.06 1.42 -9.88
C ILE A 39 5.01 2.46 -9.51
N SER A 40 4.45 3.17 -10.49
CA SER A 40 3.40 4.15 -10.23
C SER A 40 2.12 3.51 -9.69
N GLN A 41 1.69 2.37 -10.24
CA GLN A 41 0.51 1.63 -9.75
C GLN A 41 0.73 1.07 -8.35
N ASP A 42 1.93 0.57 -8.08
CA ASP A 42 2.30 0.06 -6.75
C ASP A 42 2.33 1.20 -5.72
N ALA A 43 2.88 2.37 -6.06
CA ALA A 43 2.89 3.53 -5.19
C ALA A 43 1.48 4.05 -4.87
N VAL A 44 0.57 4.04 -5.85
CA VAL A 44 -0.85 4.36 -5.63
C VAL A 44 -1.47 3.35 -4.65
N SER A 45 -1.26 2.06 -4.87
CA SER A 45 -1.80 1.01 -4.00
C SER A 45 -1.23 1.08 -2.58
N GLN A 46 0.06 1.40 -2.44
CA GLN A 46 0.70 1.64 -1.15
C GLN A 46 0.08 2.83 -0.40
N THR A 47 -0.22 3.91 -1.12
CA THR A 47 -0.83 5.12 -0.56
C THR A 47 -2.25 4.85 -0.10
N GLU A 48 -3.04 4.14 -0.91
CA GLU A 48 -4.40 3.71 -0.55
C GLU A 48 -4.39 2.77 0.66
N ALA A 49 -3.50 1.77 0.67
CA ALA A 49 -3.35 0.84 1.79
C ALA A 49 -2.94 1.54 3.09
N SER A 50 -2.05 2.53 3.00
CA SER A 50 -1.69 3.39 4.14
C SER A 50 -2.89 4.19 4.65
N GLY A 51 -3.71 4.74 3.73
CA GLY A 51 -4.96 5.42 4.06
C GLY A 51 -5.96 4.51 4.79
N ILE A 52 -6.14 3.28 4.31
CA ILE A 52 -6.99 2.26 4.94
C ILE A 52 -6.48 1.93 6.35
N ALA A 53 -5.18 1.68 6.51
CA ALA A 53 -4.58 1.40 7.81
C ALA A 53 -4.80 2.55 8.81
N ARG A 54 -4.65 3.81 8.35
CA ARG A 54 -4.93 5.00 9.17
C ARG A 54 -6.40 5.12 9.57
N MET A 55 -7.33 4.82 8.65
CA MET A 55 -8.76 4.83 8.97
C MET A 55 -9.09 3.78 10.03
N ILE A 56 -8.55 2.57 9.92
CA ILE A 56 -8.76 1.51 10.91
C ILE A 56 -8.13 1.91 12.25
N ALA A 57 -6.89 2.40 12.25
CA ALA A 57 -6.24 2.88 13.47
C ALA A 57 -7.06 3.99 14.15
N ALA A 58 -7.54 4.97 13.39
CA ALA A 58 -8.40 6.03 13.91
C ALA A 58 -9.70 5.49 14.51
N ASP A 59 -10.36 4.54 13.84
CA ASP A 59 -11.58 3.88 14.35
C ASP A 59 -11.31 3.15 15.67
N LEU A 60 -10.18 2.45 15.78
CA LEU A 60 -9.77 1.77 17.01
C LEU A 60 -9.46 2.76 18.14
N LEU A 61 -8.82 3.89 17.85
CA LEU A 61 -8.52 4.92 18.85
C LEU A 61 -9.77 5.60 19.42
N VAL A 62 -10.84 5.72 18.62
CA VAL A 62 -12.14 6.26 19.06
C VAL A 62 -13.09 5.18 19.58
N THR A 63 -12.62 3.95 19.79
CA THR A 63 -13.42 2.85 20.37
C THR A 63 -13.56 3.03 21.90
N ARG A 64 -13.92 4.23 22.31
CA ARG A 64 -14.39 4.60 23.65
C ARG A 64 -15.71 5.34 23.51
N ASP A 65 -16.61 5.22 24.47
CA ASP A 65 -17.83 6.01 24.51
C ASP A 65 -17.57 7.48 24.92
N ASP A 66 -18.60 8.33 24.86
CA ASP A 66 -18.53 9.75 25.26
C ASP A 66 -18.19 9.97 26.74
N GLN A 67 -18.10 8.89 27.53
CA GLN A 67 -17.72 8.87 28.95
C GLN A 67 -16.30 8.29 29.16
N GLY A 68 -15.59 7.92 28.09
CA GLY A 68 -14.25 7.33 28.15
C GLY A 68 -14.21 5.82 28.43
N ILE A 69 -15.34 5.11 28.37
CA ILE A 69 -15.44 3.66 28.60
C ILE A 69 -15.11 2.92 27.30
N ALA A 70 -14.22 1.93 27.38
CA ALA A 70 -13.86 1.08 26.24
C ALA A 70 -15.09 0.35 25.66
N LEU A 71 -15.34 0.53 24.36
CA LEU A 71 -16.39 -0.19 23.67
C LEU A 71 -15.89 -1.59 23.27
N THR A 72 -16.76 -2.58 23.34
CA THR A 72 -16.43 -3.95 22.88
C THR A 72 -16.20 -4.01 21.36
N ARG A 73 -16.74 -3.05 20.60
CA ARG A 73 -16.62 -2.99 19.13
C ARG A 73 -16.32 -1.59 18.64
N SER A 74 -15.49 -1.52 17.59
CA SER A 74 -15.18 -0.26 16.93
C SER A 74 -16.41 0.33 16.20
N PRO A 75 -16.62 1.66 16.22
CA PRO A 75 -17.84 2.27 15.68
C PRO A 75 -18.05 2.06 14.18
N ARG A 76 -16.98 2.18 13.39
CA ARG A 76 -17.06 2.17 11.92
C ARG A 76 -16.90 0.78 11.33
N PHE A 77 -15.89 0.03 11.76
CA PHE A 77 -15.56 -1.28 11.18
C PHE A 77 -16.07 -2.46 12.02
N ARG A 78 -16.75 -2.19 13.15
CA ARG A 78 -17.37 -3.18 14.02
C ARG A 78 -16.37 -4.24 14.51
N ILE A 79 -15.09 -3.87 14.60
CA ILE A 79 -13.98 -4.74 15.01
C ILE A 79 -14.13 -5.01 16.50
N VAL A 80 -14.16 -6.27 16.90
CA VAL A 80 -14.17 -6.63 18.33
C VAL A 80 -12.78 -6.37 18.91
N VAL A 81 -12.71 -5.48 19.90
CA VAL A 81 -11.44 -5.16 20.59
C VAL A 81 -11.12 -6.27 21.58
N ALA A 82 -9.88 -6.76 21.55
CA ALA A 82 -9.43 -7.77 22.50
C ALA A 82 -9.24 -7.18 23.90
N ASP A 83 -9.40 -8.00 24.93
CA ASP A 83 -9.20 -7.64 26.34
C ASP A 83 -7.72 -7.60 26.75
N GLY A 84 -6.80 -7.95 25.83
CA GLY A 84 -5.36 -7.99 26.08
C GLY A 84 -4.87 -9.25 26.78
N SER A 85 -5.76 -10.21 27.08
CA SER A 85 -5.42 -11.46 27.78
C SER A 85 -4.68 -12.47 26.88
N ALA A 86 -4.93 -12.41 25.57
CA ALA A 86 -4.33 -13.30 24.58
C ALA A 86 -4.13 -12.58 23.24
N LYS A 87 -3.26 -13.11 22.39
CA LYS A 87 -3.13 -12.66 21.00
C LYS A 87 -4.39 -13.07 20.23
N VAL A 88 -5.11 -12.10 19.67
CA VAL A 88 -6.37 -12.32 18.95
C VAL A 88 -6.32 -11.63 17.60
N SER A 89 -6.68 -12.35 16.53
CA SER A 89 -6.83 -11.79 15.19
C SER A 89 -8.30 -11.52 14.89
N ALA A 90 -8.62 -10.31 14.45
CA ALA A 90 -9.96 -9.96 14.00
C ALA A 90 -10.25 -10.57 12.62
N PRO A 91 -11.53 -10.76 12.26
CA PRO A 91 -11.92 -11.14 10.91
C PRO A 91 -11.33 -10.19 9.86
N ALA A 92 -10.99 -10.74 8.69
CA ALA A 92 -10.46 -9.94 7.60
C ALA A 92 -11.51 -8.93 7.10
N LEU A 93 -11.10 -7.67 6.98
CA LEU A 93 -11.89 -6.59 6.42
C LEU A 93 -11.53 -6.42 4.95
N TYR A 94 -12.52 -6.14 4.11
CA TYR A 94 -12.32 -5.98 2.67
C TYR A 94 -12.65 -4.56 2.24
N PHE A 95 -11.84 -4.01 1.35
CA PHE A 95 -12.00 -2.65 0.85
C PHE A 95 -11.91 -2.61 -0.68
N THR A 96 -12.67 -1.69 -1.29
CA THR A 96 -12.57 -1.41 -2.72
C THR A 96 -11.36 -0.53 -3.05
N GLU A 97 -11.10 -0.35 -4.33
CA GLU A 97 -10.35 0.81 -4.82
C GLU A 97 -11.01 2.10 -4.30
N GLY A 98 -10.22 3.04 -3.77
CA GLY A 98 -10.73 4.21 -3.04
C GLY A 98 -11.03 3.99 -1.54
N GLY A 99 -10.79 2.80 -0.98
CA GLY A 99 -10.82 2.58 0.47
C GLY A 99 -12.22 2.47 1.10
N VAL A 100 -13.24 2.13 0.32
CA VAL A 100 -14.61 1.91 0.84
C VAL A 100 -14.70 0.51 1.44
N TRP A 101 -15.17 0.43 2.69
CA TRP A 101 -15.35 -0.83 3.41
C TRP A 101 -16.54 -1.63 2.88
N GLN A 102 -16.35 -2.95 2.78
CA GLN A 102 -17.36 -3.92 2.34
C GLN A 102 -17.79 -4.77 3.54
N GLU A 103 -18.91 -4.41 4.17
CA GLU A 103 -19.42 -5.08 5.37
C GLU A 103 -19.84 -6.54 5.12
N GLU A 104 -20.38 -6.83 3.93
CA GLU A 104 -20.77 -8.19 3.52
C GLU A 104 -19.55 -9.11 3.26
N GLY A 105 -18.34 -8.57 3.37
CA GLY A 105 -17.09 -9.31 3.18
C GLY A 105 -16.50 -9.17 1.79
N LYS A 106 -15.83 -10.21 1.29
CA LYS A 106 -15.11 -10.18 0.02
C LYS A 106 -16.09 -10.14 -1.15
N THR A 107 -15.99 -9.13 -2.00
CA THR A 107 -16.73 -9.02 -3.25
C THR A 107 -15.77 -9.00 -4.44
N ALA A 108 -16.32 -9.04 -5.67
CA ALA A 108 -15.52 -8.86 -6.88
C ALA A 108 -14.84 -7.47 -6.96
N ALA A 109 -15.35 -6.48 -6.22
CA ALA A 109 -14.79 -5.13 -6.15
C ALA A 109 -13.72 -4.98 -5.07
N SER A 110 -13.48 -6.01 -4.23
CA SER A 110 -12.48 -5.96 -3.16
C SER A 110 -11.07 -6.00 -3.74
N LYS A 111 -10.35 -4.88 -3.59
CA LYS A 111 -8.95 -4.73 -4.01
C LYS A 111 -7.99 -4.96 -2.85
N PHE A 112 -8.36 -4.51 -1.65
CA PHE A 112 -7.55 -4.61 -0.45
C PHE A 112 -8.20 -5.52 0.60
N GLN A 113 -7.35 -6.18 1.40
CA GLN A 113 -7.71 -6.95 2.57
C GLN A 113 -6.93 -6.39 3.77
N ALA A 114 -7.60 -6.08 4.86
CA ALA A 114 -6.96 -5.70 6.11
C ALA A 114 -7.18 -6.77 7.18
N VAL A 115 -6.14 -7.06 7.94
CA VAL A 115 -6.17 -7.95 9.10
C VAL A 115 -5.64 -7.17 10.29
N VAL A 116 -6.40 -7.19 11.38
CA VAL A 116 -6.04 -6.55 12.65
C VAL A 116 -5.71 -7.64 13.65
N THR A 117 -4.51 -7.62 14.21
CA THR A 117 -4.09 -8.55 15.25
C THR A 117 -3.79 -7.79 16.53
N PHE A 118 -4.56 -8.07 17.58
CA PHE A 118 -4.30 -7.62 18.93
C PHE A 118 -3.29 -8.56 19.59
N GLY A 119 -2.27 -7.99 20.23
CA GLY A 119 -1.32 -8.74 21.05
C GLY A 119 -1.77 -8.84 22.50
N VAL A 120 -0.88 -9.34 23.33
CA VAL A 120 -1.08 -9.43 24.78
C VAL A 120 -0.68 -8.11 25.44
N SER A 121 -1.45 -7.65 26.42
CA SER A 121 -1.06 -6.50 27.24
C SER A 121 0.15 -6.87 28.10
N PRO A 122 1.24 -6.07 28.11
CA PRO A 122 2.37 -6.32 28.98
C PRO A 122 1.97 -6.20 30.45
N ALA A 123 2.62 -6.97 31.33
CA ALA A 123 2.46 -6.84 32.76
C ALA A 123 3.01 -5.46 33.19
N GLY A 124 2.11 -4.51 33.46
CA GLY A 124 2.47 -3.11 33.74
C GLY A 124 1.49 -2.06 33.22
N GLY A 125 0.53 -2.44 32.37
CA GLY A 125 -0.53 -1.54 31.90
C GLY A 125 -0.16 -0.68 30.69
N GLU A 126 0.88 -1.05 29.92
CA GLU A 126 1.37 -0.33 28.72
C GLU A 126 0.48 -0.48 27.47
N GLY A 127 -0.82 -0.72 27.65
CA GLY A 127 -1.77 -0.86 26.54
C GLY A 127 -1.66 -2.16 25.73
N ILE A 128 -2.61 -2.37 24.84
CA ILE A 128 -2.69 -3.55 23.98
C ILE A 128 -2.01 -3.23 22.64
N PRO A 129 -0.92 -3.91 22.25
CA PRO A 129 -0.30 -3.70 20.95
C PRO A 129 -1.23 -4.20 19.84
N VAL A 130 -1.39 -3.41 18.78
CA VAL A 130 -2.21 -3.71 17.61
C VAL A 130 -1.34 -3.70 16.36
N HIS A 131 -1.39 -4.80 15.65
CA HIS A 131 -0.72 -5.01 14.38
C HIS A 131 -1.73 -4.94 13.25
N LEU A 132 -1.52 -4.03 12.31
CA LEU A 132 -2.38 -3.77 11.16
C LEU A 132 -1.64 -4.20 9.90
N LEU A 133 -2.19 -5.18 9.20
CA LEU A 133 -1.66 -5.64 7.92
C LEU A 133 -2.70 -5.40 6.84
N VAL A 134 -2.37 -4.57 5.85
CA VAL A 134 -3.20 -4.33 4.67
C VAL A 134 -2.49 -4.93 3.46
N SER A 135 -3.15 -5.81 2.72
CA SER A 135 -2.59 -6.50 1.57
C SER A 135 -3.44 -6.34 0.31
N TRP A 136 -2.79 -6.42 -0.84
CA TRP A 136 -3.43 -6.46 -2.15
C TRP A 136 -2.71 -7.43 -3.09
N PRO A 137 -3.42 -8.04 -4.05
CA PRO A 137 -4.89 -8.06 -4.21
C PRO A 137 -5.59 -8.85 -3.08
N ALA A 138 -6.85 -8.52 -2.81
CA ALA A 138 -7.60 -9.12 -1.71
C ALA A 138 -7.77 -10.65 -1.83
N GLY A 139 -7.42 -11.37 -0.76
CA GLY A 139 -7.58 -12.82 -0.66
C GLY A 139 -6.67 -13.63 -1.57
N VAL A 140 -5.54 -13.05 -2.00
CA VAL A 140 -4.43 -13.78 -2.62
C VAL A 140 -3.40 -14.13 -1.55
N THR A 141 -2.92 -15.36 -1.53
CA THR A 141 -1.87 -15.82 -0.61
C THR A 141 -0.81 -16.59 -1.39
N PRO A 142 0.48 -16.16 -1.36
CA PRO A 142 0.99 -14.95 -0.70
C PRO A 142 0.52 -13.66 -1.38
N PRO A 143 0.36 -12.55 -0.65
CA PRO A 143 -0.03 -11.26 -1.23
C PRO A 143 1.08 -10.69 -2.13
N LEU A 144 0.70 -9.88 -3.13
CA LEU A 144 1.66 -9.23 -4.04
C LEU A 144 2.23 -7.94 -3.45
N GLY A 145 1.43 -7.23 -2.65
CA GLY A 145 1.84 -6.04 -1.91
C GLY A 145 1.26 -6.04 -0.50
N VAL A 146 2.03 -5.50 0.44
CA VAL A 146 1.68 -5.42 1.87
C VAL A 146 2.08 -4.05 2.42
N PHE A 147 1.21 -3.50 3.24
CA PHE A 147 1.47 -2.37 4.11
C PHE A 147 1.25 -2.82 5.55
N GLU A 148 2.22 -2.54 6.41
CA GLU A 148 2.21 -2.93 7.82
C GLU A 148 2.28 -1.67 8.70
N ALA A 149 1.47 -1.64 9.75
CA ALA A 149 1.51 -0.61 10.77
C ALA A 149 1.34 -1.25 12.16
N VAL A 150 2.05 -0.70 13.14
CA VAL A 150 1.93 -1.09 14.54
C VAL A 150 1.48 0.12 15.34
N THR A 151 0.46 -0.06 16.16
CA THR A 151 -0.05 0.96 17.07
C THR A 151 -0.31 0.32 18.44
N GLN A 152 -0.48 1.14 19.47
CA GLN A 152 -0.84 0.68 20.81
C GLN A 152 -2.18 1.29 21.19
N LEU A 153 -3.05 0.44 21.74
CA LEU A 153 -4.26 0.88 22.40
C LEU A 153 -3.93 1.10 23.86
N GLU A 154 -3.77 2.37 24.24
CA GLU A 154 -3.68 2.76 25.65
C GLU A 154 -4.91 2.24 26.41
N PRO A 155 -4.74 1.86 27.70
CA PRO A 155 -5.84 1.35 28.53
C PRO A 155 -7.02 2.34 28.70
#